data_AF-A0A819X5C9-F1
#
_entry.id   AF-A0A819X5C9-F1
#
_cell.length_a   1.000
_cell.length_b   1.000
_cell.length_c   1.000
_cell.angle_alpha   90.00
_cell.angle_beta   90.00
_cell.angle_gamma   90.00
#
_symmetry.space_group_name_H-M   'P 1'
#
loop_
_entity.id
_entity.type
_entity.pdbx_description
1 polymer ?
#
loop_
_entity_poly.entity_id
_entity_poly.type
_entity_poly.pdbx_seq_one_letter_code
_entity_poly.pdbx_strand_id
1 'polypeptide(L)'
;VPFAMAQDAGADVITHAPCDRALDHEAASRMVAEKRIAVPTLTMMEAVTKPPSWSAILSLLFRPTVLFAIIRARRQNPQYQNNKYENARDSVTVMYHADVPILAGTDAHSPADSPFKVLHGESLHHELELLVEAGLSNVDALRAATCLPAKYFGLMDRGVIEVGKRADLVLISGDPIVDIRATRSIERVWCAGIEVER
;
A
#
# COMPACT_ATOMS: atom_id res chain seq x y z
N VAL A 1 -17.41 -6.14 7.16
CA VAL A 1 -16.58 -5.64 6.03
C VAL A 1 -15.30 -6.46 5.94
N PRO A 2 -14.67 -6.59 4.75
CA PRO A 2 -13.56 -7.50 4.51
C PRO A 2 -12.43 -7.41 5.55
N PHE A 3 -12.08 -6.22 6.03
CA PHE A 3 -11.06 -6.03 7.06
C PHE A 3 -11.37 -6.78 8.37
N ALA A 4 -12.58 -6.58 8.92
CA ALA A 4 -13.01 -7.29 10.12
C ALA A 4 -13.11 -8.81 9.90
N MET A 5 -13.57 -9.22 8.71
CA MET A 5 -13.61 -10.64 8.34
C MET A 5 -12.21 -11.27 8.32
N ALA A 6 -11.20 -10.56 7.81
CA ALA A 6 -9.82 -11.03 7.81
C ALA A 6 -9.27 -11.17 9.23
N GLN A 7 -9.59 -10.22 10.12
CA GLN A 7 -9.26 -10.34 11.55
C GLN A 7 -9.94 -11.55 12.18
N ASP A 8 -11.25 -11.72 11.99
CA ASP A 8 -11.99 -12.83 12.59
C ASP A 8 -11.58 -14.20 12.04
N ALA A 9 -11.12 -14.25 10.79
CA ALA A 9 -10.54 -15.45 10.18
C ALA A 9 -9.12 -15.77 10.66
N GLY A 10 -8.48 -14.89 11.45
CA GLY A 10 -7.14 -15.11 11.97
C GLY A 10 -6.02 -14.92 10.95
N ALA A 11 -6.20 -14.05 9.95
CA ALA A 11 -5.15 -13.75 8.97
C ALA A 11 -3.90 -13.15 9.66
N ASP A 12 -2.72 -13.62 9.28
CA ASP A 12 -1.44 -13.08 9.78
C ASP A 12 -1.11 -11.70 9.19
N VAL A 13 -1.46 -11.53 7.91
CA VAL A 13 -1.25 -10.31 7.12
C VAL A 13 -2.61 -9.77 6.69
N ILE A 14 -2.94 -8.55 7.09
CA ILE A 14 -4.16 -7.89 6.64
C ILE A 14 -3.81 -6.89 5.55
N THR A 15 -4.32 -7.14 4.36
CA THR A 15 -4.17 -6.24 3.22
C THR A 15 -5.39 -5.32 3.10
N HIS A 16 -5.14 -4.13 2.56
CA HIS A 16 -6.12 -3.07 2.32
C HIS A 16 -6.66 -2.42 3.61
N ALA A 17 -6.30 -1.15 3.82
CA ALA A 17 -6.94 -0.35 4.85
C ALA A 17 -8.42 -0.10 4.48
N PRO A 18 -9.35 -0.12 5.46
CA PRO A 18 -10.77 -0.04 5.17
C PRO A 18 -11.17 1.37 4.70
N CYS A 19 -11.79 1.46 3.52
CA CYS A 19 -12.34 2.73 3.02
C CYS A 19 -13.75 3.03 3.54
N ASP A 20 -14.47 2.05 4.08
CA ASP A 20 -15.88 2.22 4.46
C ASP A 20 -16.05 2.90 5.83
N ARG A 21 -15.13 2.61 6.77
CA ARG A 21 -15.04 3.27 8.08
C ARG A 21 -13.62 3.16 8.61
N ALA A 22 -13.11 4.23 9.22
CA ALA A 22 -11.84 4.20 9.92
C ALA A 22 -11.82 3.16 11.05
N LEU A 23 -10.67 2.54 11.29
CA LEU A 23 -10.45 1.66 12.44
C LEU A 23 -10.46 2.47 13.74
N ASP A 24 -10.96 1.83 14.80
CA ASP A 24 -10.83 2.33 16.16
C ASP A 24 -9.59 1.73 16.85
N HIS A 25 -9.23 2.29 18.00
CA HIS A 25 -8.09 1.83 18.79
C HIS A 25 -8.23 0.39 19.26
N GLU A 26 -9.45 -0.11 19.48
CA GLU A 26 -9.70 -1.50 19.90
C GLU A 26 -9.31 -2.47 18.78
N ALA A 27 -9.74 -2.21 17.54
CA ALA A 27 -9.37 -3.01 16.39
C ALA A 27 -7.86 -3.03 16.16
N ALA A 28 -7.18 -1.88 16.26
CA ALA A 28 -5.72 -1.83 16.13
C ALA A 28 -5.00 -2.55 17.29
N SER A 29 -5.47 -2.39 18.53
CA SER A 29 -4.91 -3.10 19.69
C SER A 29 -5.05 -4.61 19.56
N ARG A 30 -6.19 -5.07 19.00
CA ARG A 30 -6.40 -6.50 18.70
C ARG A 30 -5.37 -7.01 17.70
N MET A 31 -5.03 -6.26 16.66
CA MET A 31 -3.97 -6.65 15.71
C MET A 31 -2.62 -6.87 16.41
N VAL A 32 -2.25 -6.00 17.36
CA VAL A 32 -1.02 -6.17 18.15
C VAL A 32 -1.07 -7.41 19.02
N ALA A 33 -2.16 -7.59 19.78
CA ALA A 33 -2.34 -8.74 20.67
C ALA A 33 -2.26 -10.06 19.91
N GLU A 34 -2.77 -10.08 18.68
CA GLU A 34 -2.82 -11.24 17.79
C GLU A 34 -1.62 -11.30 16.83
N LYS A 35 -0.61 -10.42 17.01
CA LYS A 35 0.66 -10.37 16.25
C LYS A 35 0.50 -10.23 14.74
N ARG A 36 -0.55 -9.53 14.31
CA ARG A 36 -0.82 -9.27 12.89
C ARG A 36 0.04 -8.15 12.35
N ILE A 37 0.23 -8.17 11.04
CA ILE A 37 0.86 -7.08 10.29
C ILE A 37 -0.11 -6.48 9.28
N ALA A 38 0.04 -5.19 9.01
CA ALA A 38 -0.78 -4.45 8.06
C ALA A 38 -0.01 -4.18 6.76
N VAL A 39 -0.67 -4.36 5.61
CA VAL A 39 -0.23 -3.89 4.29
C VAL A 39 -1.35 -2.99 3.74
N PRO A 40 -1.31 -1.67 4.00
CA PRO A 40 -2.46 -0.81 3.77
C PRO A 40 -2.89 -0.62 2.31
N THR A 41 -1.94 -0.63 1.37
CA THR A 41 -2.22 -0.36 -0.07
C THR A 41 -2.93 0.97 -0.29
N LEU A 42 -2.50 2.02 0.40
CA LEU A 42 -3.13 3.34 0.36
C LEU A 42 -3.21 3.89 -1.07
N THR A 43 -2.24 3.58 -1.93
CA THR A 43 -2.24 3.92 -3.35
C THR A 43 -3.46 3.36 -4.08
N MET A 44 -3.75 2.07 -3.87
CA MET A 44 -4.96 1.45 -4.42
C MET A 44 -6.22 2.02 -3.76
N MET A 45 -6.21 2.21 -2.44
CA MET A 45 -7.36 2.76 -1.71
C MET A 45 -7.72 4.18 -2.20
N GLU A 46 -6.72 4.97 -2.56
CA GLU A 46 -6.88 6.28 -3.20
C GLU A 46 -7.44 6.14 -4.63
N ALA A 47 -6.91 5.20 -5.42
CA ALA A 47 -7.36 4.98 -6.80
C ALA A 47 -8.81 4.51 -6.90
N VAL A 48 -9.27 3.64 -5.99
CA VAL A 48 -10.64 3.08 -6.01
C VAL A 48 -11.71 4.03 -5.48
N THR A 49 -11.31 5.02 -4.67
CA THR A 49 -12.21 6.02 -4.09
C THR A 49 -12.33 7.27 -4.95
N LYS A 50 -11.33 7.56 -5.80
CA LYS A 50 -11.40 8.61 -6.82
C LYS A 50 -12.45 8.29 -7.89
N PRO A 51 -13.15 9.31 -8.44
CA PRO A 51 -14.05 9.10 -9.56
C PRO A 51 -13.27 8.56 -10.78
N PRO A 52 -13.85 7.67 -11.58
CA PRO A 52 -13.17 7.12 -12.75
C PRO A 52 -12.81 8.24 -13.73
N SER A 53 -11.63 8.15 -14.33
CA SER A 53 -11.20 9.10 -15.35
C SER A 53 -12.10 9.03 -16.59
N TRP A 54 -12.10 10.09 -17.40
CA TRP A 54 -12.88 10.12 -18.65
C TRP A 54 -12.51 8.99 -19.62
N SER A 55 -11.22 8.64 -19.68
CA SER A 55 -10.75 7.50 -20.48
C SER A 55 -11.23 6.16 -19.94
N ALA A 56 -11.34 6.00 -18.62
CA ALA A 56 -11.92 4.81 -18.00
C ALA A 56 -13.44 4.72 -18.26
N ILE A 57 -14.15 5.85 -18.19
CA ILE A 57 -15.59 5.91 -18.53
C ILE A 57 -15.80 5.51 -20.00
N LEU A 58 -15.00 6.06 -20.93
CA LEU A 58 -15.06 5.71 -22.35
C LEU A 58 -14.77 4.22 -22.57
N SER A 59 -13.74 3.66 -21.94
CA SER A 59 -13.40 2.23 -22.11
C SER A 59 -14.50 1.31 -21.57
N LEU A 60 -15.20 1.71 -20.52
CA LEU A 60 -16.35 1.00 -19.95
C LEU A 60 -17.56 0.99 -20.90
N LEU A 61 -17.80 2.07 -21.65
CA LEU A 61 -18.89 2.10 -22.66
C LEU A 61 -18.69 1.06 -23.77
N PHE A 62 -17.44 0.76 -24.12
CA PHE A 62 -17.11 -0.29 -25.09
C PHE A 62 -17.00 -1.70 -24.46
N ARG A 63 -17.30 -1.84 -23.16
CA ARG A 63 -17.21 -3.09 -22.40
C ARG A 63 -18.47 -3.34 -21.57
N PRO A 64 -19.60 -3.67 -22.23
CA PRO A 64 -20.90 -3.75 -21.58
C PRO A 64 -20.93 -4.76 -20.43
N THR A 65 -20.22 -5.89 -20.53
CA THR A 65 -20.15 -6.91 -19.47
C THR A 65 -19.49 -6.40 -18.19
N VAL A 66 -18.37 -5.70 -18.30
CA VAL A 66 -17.66 -5.10 -17.15
C VAL A 66 -18.48 -3.95 -16.56
N LEU A 67 -19.07 -3.11 -17.41
CA LEU A 67 -19.94 -2.03 -16.97
C LEU A 67 -21.16 -2.56 -16.20
N PHE A 68 -21.85 -3.59 -16.71
CA PHE A 68 -22.97 -4.23 -16.02
C PHE A 68 -22.54 -4.90 -14.72
N ALA A 69 -21.37 -5.54 -14.68
CA ALA A 69 -20.82 -6.13 -13.45
C ALA A 69 -20.55 -5.05 -12.38
N ILE A 70 -19.96 -3.91 -12.74
CA ILE A 70 -19.71 -2.79 -11.82
C ILE A 70 -21.03 -2.17 -11.34
N ILE A 71 -21.98 -1.91 -12.25
CA ILE A 71 -23.30 -1.37 -11.88
C ILE A 71 -24.01 -2.32 -10.92
N ARG A 72 -24.00 -3.63 -11.21
CA ARG A 72 -24.60 -4.65 -10.36
C ARG A 72 -23.91 -4.72 -9.00
N ALA A 73 -22.58 -4.72 -8.96
CA ALA A 73 -21.82 -4.74 -7.72
C ALA A 73 -22.10 -3.49 -6.86
N ARG A 74 -22.13 -2.30 -7.46
CA ARG A 74 -22.48 -1.05 -6.77
C ARG A 74 -23.93 -1.01 -6.28
N ARG A 75 -24.86 -1.63 -7.01
CA ARG A 75 -26.26 -1.77 -6.57
C ARG A 75 -26.43 -2.78 -5.43
N GLN A 76 -25.65 -3.86 -5.44
CA GLN A 76 -25.76 -4.95 -4.47
C GLN A 76 -24.99 -4.68 -3.18
N ASN A 77 -23.99 -3.80 -3.21
CA ASN A 77 -23.20 -3.40 -2.03
C ASN A 77 -23.28 -1.89 -1.81
N PRO A 78 -24.30 -1.40 -1.08
CA PRO A 78 -24.44 0.01 -0.69
C PRO A 78 -23.21 0.55 0.06
N GLN A 79 -22.43 -0.35 0.68
CA GLN A 79 -21.21 -0.03 1.40
C GLN A 79 -20.17 0.69 0.52
N TYR A 80 -20.11 0.42 -0.78
CA TYR A 80 -19.21 1.14 -1.70
C TYR A 80 -19.61 2.60 -1.97
N GLN A 81 -20.84 3.02 -1.63
CA GLN A 81 -21.29 4.40 -1.86
C GLN A 81 -20.68 5.39 -0.85
N ASN A 82 -20.20 4.89 0.29
CA ASN A 82 -19.60 5.71 1.37
C ASN A 82 -18.10 5.49 1.51
N ASN A 83 -17.45 4.79 0.59
CA ASN A 83 -16.00 4.58 0.63
C ASN A 83 -15.28 5.93 0.47
N LYS A 84 -14.41 6.22 1.44
CA LYS A 84 -13.61 7.44 1.52
C LYS A 84 -12.16 7.07 1.72
N TYR A 85 -11.27 7.76 1.03
CA TYR A 85 -9.83 7.56 1.18
C TYR A 85 -9.38 7.90 2.62
N GLU A 86 -9.99 8.92 3.22
CA GLU A 86 -9.70 9.38 4.57
C GLU A 86 -9.89 8.28 5.61
N ASN A 87 -10.89 7.42 5.45
CA ASN A 87 -11.07 6.27 6.34
C ASN A 87 -9.88 5.30 6.31
N ALA A 88 -9.32 5.06 5.11
CA ALA A 88 -8.17 4.19 4.95
C ALA A 88 -6.92 4.85 5.55
N ARG A 89 -6.68 6.13 5.25
CA ARG A 89 -5.57 6.92 5.82
C ARG A 89 -5.65 6.96 7.35
N ASP A 90 -6.79 7.33 7.91
CA ASP A 90 -6.99 7.46 9.36
C ASP A 90 -6.87 6.10 10.07
N SER A 91 -7.25 5.00 9.40
CA SER A 91 -6.98 3.65 9.91
C SER A 91 -5.49 3.35 10.01
N VAL A 92 -4.70 3.78 9.03
CA VAL A 92 -3.22 3.64 9.07
C VAL A 92 -2.64 4.48 10.20
N THR A 93 -3.15 5.69 10.43
CA THR A 93 -2.78 6.52 11.58
C THR A 93 -3.03 5.79 12.90
N VAL A 94 -4.21 5.22 13.08
CA VAL A 94 -4.57 4.48 14.31
C VAL A 94 -3.71 3.22 14.48
N MET A 95 -3.48 2.46 13.41
CA MET A 95 -2.60 1.28 13.43
C MET A 95 -1.16 1.66 13.83
N TYR A 96 -0.63 2.73 13.24
CA TYR A 96 0.73 3.19 13.51
C TYR A 96 0.91 3.64 14.96
N HIS A 97 -0.03 4.44 15.50
CA HIS A 97 0.01 4.86 16.90
C HIS A 97 -0.23 3.75 17.91
N ALA A 98 -0.81 2.62 17.47
CA ALA A 98 -0.98 1.43 18.29
C ALA A 98 0.21 0.45 18.20
N ASP A 99 1.29 0.80 17.49
CA ASP A 99 2.45 -0.09 17.25
C ASP A 99 2.13 -1.35 16.42
N VAL A 100 1.10 -1.29 15.57
CA VAL A 100 0.87 -2.34 14.56
C VAL A 100 2.00 -2.27 13.53
N PRO A 101 2.70 -3.37 13.23
CA PRO A 101 3.72 -3.39 12.17
C PRO A 101 3.07 -3.10 10.81
N ILE A 102 3.53 -2.04 10.16
CA ILE A 102 3.06 -1.63 8.83
C ILE A 102 4.16 -1.91 7.81
N LEU A 103 3.80 -2.63 6.75
CA LEU A 103 4.65 -2.86 5.58
C LEU A 103 4.11 -2.08 4.39
N ALA A 104 5.02 -1.54 3.57
CA ALA A 104 4.65 -0.91 2.31
C ALA A 104 4.22 -1.97 1.29
N GLY A 105 3.10 -1.74 0.63
CA GLY A 105 2.60 -2.53 -0.47
C GLY A 105 1.54 -1.73 -1.21
N THR A 106 1.52 -1.79 -2.53
CA THR A 106 0.77 -0.82 -3.36
C THR A 106 -0.49 -1.40 -3.99
N ASP A 107 -0.55 -2.73 -4.07
CA ASP A 107 -1.47 -3.46 -4.95
C ASP A 107 -1.29 -3.06 -6.42
N ALA A 108 -0.03 -2.89 -6.86
CA ALA A 108 0.30 -2.52 -8.23
C ALA A 108 -0.24 -3.52 -9.24
N HIS A 109 -0.99 -2.99 -10.20
CA HIS A 109 -1.60 -3.72 -11.29
C HIS A 109 -1.78 -2.79 -12.49
N SER A 110 -1.40 -3.28 -13.67
CA SER A 110 -1.58 -2.59 -14.94
C SER A 110 -2.29 -3.40 -16.06
N PRO A 111 -3.21 -4.36 -15.80
CA PRO A 111 -4.00 -4.98 -16.88
C PRO A 111 -4.82 -3.96 -17.67
N ALA A 112 -4.92 -4.17 -18.99
CA ALA A 112 -5.67 -3.29 -19.89
C ALA A 112 -7.19 -3.29 -19.63
N ASP A 113 -7.69 -4.27 -18.89
CA ASP A 113 -9.09 -4.47 -18.52
C ASP A 113 -9.43 -4.06 -17.10
N SER A 114 -8.45 -3.61 -16.33
CA SER A 114 -8.69 -3.08 -15.01
C SER A 114 -9.25 -1.65 -15.03
N PRO A 115 -10.32 -1.36 -14.27
CA PRO A 115 -10.88 0.00 -14.16
C PRO A 115 -10.01 0.96 -13.32
N PHE A 116 -9.09 0.41 -12.51
CA PHE A 116 -8.11 1.15 -11.72
C PHE A 116 -6.72 0.78 -12.22
N LYS A 117 -5.77 1.71 -12.15
CA LYS A 117 -4.39 1.47 -12.57
C LYS A 117 -3.46 1.94 -11.46
N VAL A 118 -2.66 1.03 -10.94
CA VAL A 118 -1.59 1.32 -9.99
C VAL A 118 -0.28 0.87 -10.65
N LEU A 119 0.54 1.83 -11.08
CA LEU A 119 1.70 1.57 -11.93
C LEU A 119 2.84 0.90 -11.15
N HIS A 120 3.46 -0.13 -11.71
CA HIS A 120 4.63 -0.76 -11.10
C HIS A 120 5.79 0.25 -10.97
N GLY A 121 6.58 0.11 -9.90
CA GLY A 121 7.68 1.02 -9.57
C GLY A 121 7.19 2.33 -8.97
N GLU A 122 6.52 3.16 -9.78
CA GLU A 122 6.09 4.52 -9.38
C GLU A 122 5.13 4.52 -8.18
N SER A 123 4.20 3.56 -8.14
CA SER A 123 3.23 3.44 -7.03
C SER A 123 3.89 3.21 -5.67
N LEU A 124 5.08 2.61 -5.60
CA LEU A 124 5.74 2.38 -4.31
C LEU A 124 6.19 3.70 -3.70
N HIS A 125 6.69 4.63 -4.51
CA HIS A 125 7.05 5.96 -4.03
C HIS A 125 5.82 6.74 -3.57
N HIS A 126 4.70 6.62 -4.29
CA HIS A 126 3.43 7.19 -3.85
C HIS A 126 2.96 6.59 -2.53
N GLU A 127 3.03 5.27 -2.35
CA GLU A 127 2.68 4.61 -1.10
C GLU A 127 3.50 5.14 0.07
N LEU A 128 4.81 5.36 -0.10
CA LEU A 128 5.65 5.95 0.94
C LEU A 128 5.20 7.37 1.32
N GLU A 129 4.82 8.20 0.33
CA GLU A 129 4.27 9.53 0.58
C GLU A 129 2.94 9.46 1.34
N LEU A 130 2.04 8.54 0.97
CA LEU A 130 0.75 8.35 1.64
C LEU A 130 0.90 7.78 3.06
N LEU A 131 1.91 6.93 3.30
CA LEU A 131 2.23 6.45 4.64
C LEU A 131 2.70 7.60 5.54
N VAL A 132 3.53 8.51 5.00
CA VAL A 132 3.95 9.73 5.71
C VAL A 132 2.75 10.67 5.92
N GLU A 133 1.87 10.82 4.92
CA GLU A 133 0.60 11.56 5.08
C GLU A 133 -0.26 10.98 6.21
N ALA A 134 -0.31 9.66 6.34
CA ALA A 134 -1.01 8.96 7.41
C ALA A 134 -0.31 9.07 8.79
N GLY A 135 0.85 9.73 8.88
CA GLY A 135 1.53 10.05 10.15
C GLY A 135 2.78 9.24 10.45
N LEU A 136 3.22 8.34 9.56
CA LEU A 136 4.51 7.67 9.73
C LEU A 136 5.65 8.70 9.61
N SER A 137 6.73 8.48 10.36
CA SER A 137 7.96 9.23 10.10
C SER A 137 8.56 8.81 8.76
N ASN A 138 9.33 9.69 8.11
CA ASN A 138 10.05 9.35 6.87
C ASN A 138 10.93 8.09 7.06
N VAL A 139 11.57 7.94 8.22
CA VAL A 139 12.39 6.77 8.55
C VAL A 139 11.54 5.50 8.65
N ASP A 140 10.37 5.57 9.27
CA ASP A 140 9.51 4.38 9.42
C ASP A 140 8.83 4.00 8.11
N ALA A 141 8.51 4.96 7.24
CA ALA A 141 8.09 4.69 5.87
C ALA A 141 9.20 3.95 5.09
N LEU A 142 10.46 4.39 5.18
CA LEU A 142 11.60 3.69 4.57
C LEU A 142 11.78 2.27 5.13
N ARG A 143 11.64 2.09 6.45
CA ARG A 143 11.69 0.76 7.11
C ARG A 143 10.56 -0.15 6.64
N ALA A 144 9.35 0.38 6.46
CA ALA A 144 8.19 -0.33 5.96
C ALA A 144 8.40 -0.89 4.54
N ALA A 145 9.29 -0.31 3.75
CA ALA A 145 9.67 -0.80 2.41
C ALA A 145 10.99 -1.58 2.37
N THR A 146 11.72 -1.72 3.47
CA THR A 146 13.07 -2.32 3.50
C THR A 146 13.20 -3.41 4.56
N CYS A 147 13.60 -3.05 5.78
CA CYS A 147 13.94 -4.01 6.82
C CYS A 147 12.72 -4.70 7.44
N LEU A 148 11.56 -4.06 7.48
CA LEU A 148 10.35 -4.67 8.03
C LEU A 148 9.82 -5.81 7.14
N PRO A 149 9.61 -5.64 5.82
CA PRO A 149 9.25 -6.75 4.95
C PRO A 149 10.26 -7.90 5.00
N ALA A 150 11.56 -7.58 5.00
CA ALA A 150 12.61 -8.60 5.12
C ALA A 150 12.48 -9.41 6.42
N LYS A 151 12.25 -8.74 7.55
CA LYS A 151 12.02 -9.37 8.85
C LYS A 151 10.76 -10.27 8.85
N TYR A 152 9.62 -9.74 8.42
CA TYR A 152 8.34 -10.45 8.51
C TYR A 152 8.19 -11.58 7.48
N PHE A 153 8.90 -11.52 6.36
CA PHE A 153 8.94 -12.60 5.37
C PHE A 153 10.13 -13.56 5.55
N GLY A 154 10.92 -13.40 6.61
CA GLY A 154 12.05 -14.30 6.90
C GLY A 154 13.22 -14.20 5.92
N LEU A 155 13.37 -13.05 5.23
CA LEU A 155 14.44 -12.79 4.28
C LEU A 155 15.67 -12.25 5.03
N MET A 156 16.51 -13.17 5.50
CA MET A 156 17.66 -12.84 6.35
C MET A 156 18.84 -12.24 5.58
N ASP A 157 18.81 -12.24 4.25
CA ASP A 157 19.91 -11.81 3.38
C ASP A 157 19.76 -10.38 2.85
N ARG A 158 18.68 -9.65 3.14
CA ARG A 158 18.41 -8.32 2.55
C ARG A 158 17.63 -7.38 3.47
N GLY A 159 17.34 -6.18 2.98
CA GLY A 159 16.52 -5.17 3.68
C GLY A 159 17.32 -4.19 4.56
N VAL A 160 18.63 -4.40 4.73
CA VAL A 160 19.57 -3.51 5.41
C VAL A 160 20.91 -3.51 4.68
N ILE A 161 21.67 -2.42 4.80
CA ILE A 161 23.03 -2.31 4.26
C ILE A 161 24.01 -2.75 5.35
N GLU A 162 24.43 -4.03 5.29
CA GLU A 162 25.36 -4.62 6.24
C GLU A 162 26.29 -5.63 5.54
N VAL A 163 27.47 -5.87 6.11
CA VAL A 163 28.44 -6.85 5.60
C VAL A 163 27.81 -8.25 5.58
N GLY A 164 27.94 -8.95 4.46
CA GLY A 164 27.41 -10.30 4.27
C GLY A 164 25.96 -10.37 3.78
N LYS A 165 25.27 -9.23 3.64
CA LYS A 165 23.94 -9.15 3.01
C LYS A 165 24.06 -9.06 1.48
N ARG A 166 22.99 -9.45 0.79
CA ARG A 166 22.80 -9.31 -0.64
C ARG A 166 22.84 -7.83 -1.01
N ALA A 167 23.61 -7.50 -2.06
CA ALA A 167 23.73 -6.14 -2.57
C ALA A 167 22.52 -5.73 -3.43
N ASP A 168 21.36 -5.64 -2.79
CA ASP A 168 20.16 -5.02 -3.34
C ASP A 168 20.12 -3.56 -2.87
N LEU A 169 20.56 -2.63 -3.74
CA LEU A 169 20.83 -1.24 -3.39
C LEU A 169 20.13 -0.29 -4.35
N VAL A 170 19.68 0.86 -3.83
CA VAL A 170 19.17 1.97 -4.62
C VAL A 170 19.93 3.22 -4.20
N LEU A 171 20.61 3.86 -5.15
CA LEU A 171 21.22 5.17 -4.96
C LEU A 171 20.24 6.23 -5.44
N ILE A 172 19.99 7.22 -4.59
CA ILE A 172 19.15 8.36 -4.89
C ILE A 172 19.91 9.67 -4.70
N SER A 173 19.45 10.72 -5.37
CA SER A 173 19.88 12.09 -5.15
C SER A 173 18.92 12.79 -4.19
N GLY A 174 19.44 13.38 -3.12
CA GLY A 174 18.66 14.01 -2.04
C GLY A 174 18.61 13.15 -0.76
N ASP A 175 17.97 13.70 0.27
CA ASP A 175 17.86 13.06 1.59
C ASP A 175 16.40 12.64 1.89
N PRO A 176 16.08 11.33 1.86
CA PRO A 176 14.73 10.84 2.09
C PRO A 176 14.30 10.90 3.56
N ILE A 177 15.23 11.14 4.49
CA ILE A 177 14.91 11.38 5.90
C ILE A 177 14.31 12.79 6.05
N VAL A 178 14.74 13.74 5.23
CA VAL A 178 14.21 15.11 5.21
C VAL A 178 12.94 15.21 4.37
N ASP A 179 12.95 14.68 3.14
CA ASP A 179 11.78 14.64 2.25
C ASP A 179 11.66 13.27 1.60
N ILE A 180 10.64 12.50 1.98
CA ILE A 180 10.39 11.15 1.47
C ILE A 180 10.25 11.10 -0.07
N ARG A 181 9.90 12.22 -0.73
CA ARG A 181 9.83 12.34 -2.19
C ARG A 181 11.19 12.17 -2.86
N ALA A 182 12.31 12.38 -2.14
CA ALA A 182 13.65 12.15 -2.64
C ALA A 182 13.86 10.70 -3.12
N THR A 183 13.06 9.75 -2.63
CA THR A 183 13.08 8.36 -3.11
C THR A 183 12.80 8.25 -4.61
N ARG A 184 12.14 9.23 -5.25
CA ARG A 184 11.87 9.25 -6.70
C ARG A 184 13.11 9.62 -7.54
N SER A 185 14.10 10.26 -6.94
CA SER A 185 15.32 10.73 -7.61
C SER A 185 16.38 9.62 -7.70
N ILE A 186 16.01 8.48 -8.28
CA ILE A 186 16.88 7.31 -8.41
C ILE A 186 17.96 7.56 -9.46
N GLU A 187 19.21 7.45 -9.03
CA GLU A 187 20.41 7.54 -9.86
C GLU A 187 20.83 6.17 -10.38
N ARG A 188 20.85 5.15 -9.51
CA ARG A 188 21.32 3.80 -9.82
C ARG A 188 20.62 2.74 -8.99
N VAL A 189 20.53 1.54 -9.53
CA VAL A 189 19.93 0.37 -8.87
C VAL A 189 20.86 -0.82 -9.04
N TRP A 190 21.09 -1.57 -7.97
CA TRP A 190 21.79 -2.85 -7.99
C TRP A 190 20.87 -3.94 -7.47
N CYS A 191 20.84 -5.06 -8.21
CA CYS A 191 20.14 -6.28 -7.82
C CYS A 191 21.18 -7.40 -7.70
N ALA A 192 21.33 -7.99 -6.51
CA ALA A 192 22.39 -8.96 -6.24
C ALA A 192 23.80 -8.51 -6.63
N GLY A 193 24.11 -7.21 -6.51
CA GLY A 193 25.41 -6.64 -6.86
C GLY A 193 25.59 -6.33 -8.35
N ILE A 194 24.59 -6.58 -9.19
CA ILE A 194 24.61 -6.22 -10.62
C ILE A 194 23.84 -4.91 -10.79
N GLU A 195 24.50 -3.89 -11.33
CA GLU A 195 23.83 -2.64 -11.69
C GLU A 195 22.81 -2.91 -12.81
N VAL A 196 21.58 -2.43 -12.63
CA VAL A 196 20.50 -2.57 -13.60
C VAL A 196 20.32 -1.23 -14.30
N GLU A 197 20.41 -1.23 -15.62
CA GLU A 197 20.13 -0.05 -16.43
C GLU A 197 18.64 0.31 -16.35
N ARG A 198 18.35 1.60 -16.23
CA ARG A 198 17.00 2.15 -16.06
C ARG A 198 16.33 2.48 -17.39
#